data_AF-A0A140DV04-F1
#
_entry.id   AF-A0A140DV04-F1
#
_cell.length_a   1.000
_cell.length_b   1.000
_cell.length_c   1.000
_cell.angle_alpha   90.00
_cell.angle_beta   90.00
_cell.angle_gamma   90.00
#
_symmetry.space_group_name_H-M   'P 1'
#
loop_
_entity.id
_entity.type
_entity.pdbx_description
1 polymer ?
#
loop_
_entity_poly.entity_id
_entity_poly.type
_entity_poly.pdbx_seq_one_letter_code
_entity_poly.pdbx_strand_id
1 'polypeptide(L)'
;MKRIQIIEFSAAVLFLVCGTGLLIWPRLSGQLLYWIMTALLAVTFIVLIIRRFTSGSRINYILAAAAAALLVLVASMPGVLASVAFGIYMLFCAVSYFLQAYADGLSNWKNPSNLLFGFGYLVLALILFLARHDDSRLLQIVIGWYLVFQGLELLVIHVTARHHRPLGVSVMNHMTSLPVAFVTFLPFMVLELMEKHVKTDGSISYNRQKSEEAPDLIVYIHTGKEGVHAVGHMTFCFEGRMYSYGNYAKREEKLAGTLGKAVFFTVAPEVYINNSCIYEGSTLYGFGLKLTGEQAENLHQTLEELTAGMALWKCPLQQDSDGWQKPEEYMKDYASRLFWRTGCKFRQFTHGPWQTYWVMGTNCSLFAETVLTAAGCDIPRKKGIVSPGEYFQYFQELFADPDSQVISRTWHTADVPETLFRTWA
;
A
#
# COMPACT_ATOMS: atom_id res chain seq x y z
N MET A 1 7.03 17.54 -14.27
CA MET A 1 7.78 18.11 -13.11
C MET A 1 7.07 19.32 -12.49
N LYS A 2 7.00 20.52 -13.10
CA LYS A 2 6.33 21.71 -12.48
C LYS A 2 4.86 21.53 -12.09
N ARG A 3 4.07 20.75 -12.86
CA ARG A 3 2.64 20.53 -12.57
C ARG A 3 2.38 19.78 -11.26
N ILE A 4 3.34 18.99 -10.77
CA ILE A 4 3.16 18.13 -9.59
C ILE A 4 3.27 18.94 -8.32
N GLN A 5 4.34 19.70 -8.20
CA GLN A 5 4.57 20.65 -7.12
C GLN A 5 3.41 21.65 -7.02
N ILE A 6 2.83 22.05 -8.15
CA ILE A 6 1.64 22.90 -8.17
C ILE A 6 0.43 22.17 -7.56
N ILE A 7 0.21 20.89 -7.85
CA ILE A 7 -0.91 20.13 -7.26
C ILE A 7 -0.71 19.89 -5.77
N GLU A 8 0.49 19.51 -5.32
CA GLU A 8 0.81 19.32 -3.89
C GLU A 8 0.58 20.60 -3.10
N PHE A 9 1.17 21.68 -3.59
CA PHE A 9 1.02 22.98 -2.98
C PHE A 9 -0.44 23.44 -3.00
N SER A 10 -1.16 23.22 -4.10
CA SER A 10 -2.59 23.54 -4.20
C SER A 10 -3.43 22.71 -3.23
N ALA A 11 -3.12 21.43 -3.06
CA ALA A 11 -3.79 20.55 -2.10
C ALA A 11 -3.50 21.00 -0.66
N ALA A 12 -2.23 21.22 -0.31
CA ALA A 12 -1.84 21.72 1.01
C ALA A 12 -2.55 23.04 1.34
N VAL A 13 -2.55 24.00 0.41
CA VAL A 13 -3.26 25.27 0.55
C VAL A 13 -4.77 25.05 0.68
N LEU A 14 -5.37 24.14 -0.09
CA LEU A 14 -6.79 23.82 0.01
C LEU A 14 -7.14 23.25 1.40
N PHE A 15 -6.35 22.31 1.91
CA PHE A 15 -6.53 21.74 3.25
C PHE A 15 -6.41 22.81 4.34
N LEU A 16 -5.42 23.70 4.24
CA LEU A 16 -5.25 24.82 5.17
C LEU A 16 -6.43 25.81 5.09
N VAL A 17 -6.87 26.20 3.89
CA VAL A 17 -7.98 27.14 3.70
C VAL A 17 -9.30 26.56 4.19
N CYS A 18 -9.60 25.30 3.85
CA CYS A 18 -10.80 24.62 4.33
C CYS A 18 -10.77 24.41 5.85
N GLY A 19 -9.63 23.99 6.40
CA GLY A 19 -9.46 23.78 7.84
C GLY A 19 -9.57 25.08 8.64
N THR A 20 -8.87 26.13 8.22
CA THR A 20 -8.99 27.47 8.84
C THR A 20 -10.38 28.06 8.68
N GLY A 21 -11.04 27.87 7.53
CA GLY A 21 -12.42 28.27 7.31
C GLY A 21 -13.40 27.63 8.30
N LEU A 22 -13.22 26.34 8.60
CA LEU A 22 -14.00 25.61 9.62
C LEU A 22 -13.75 26.11 11.05
N LEU A 23 -12.54 26.60 11.34
CA LEU A 23 -12.19 27.14 12.65
C LEU A 23 -12.69 28.58 12.85
N ILE A 24 -12.64 29.42 11.80
CA ILE A 24 -12.99 30.85 11.87
C ILE A 24 -14.50 31.07 11.66
N TRP A 25 -15.13 30.37 10.72
CA TRP A 25 -16.56 30.48 10.40
C TRP A 25 -17.32 29.14 10.45
N PRO A 26 -17.30 28.43 11.59
CA PRO A 26 -17.81 27.07 11.72
C PRO A 26 -19.20 26.87 11.08
N ARG A 27 -20.16 27.75 11.43
CA ARG A 27 -21.55 27.66 10.95
C ARG A 27 -21.70 27.74 9.43
N LEU A 28 -20.99 28.66 8.77
CA LEU A 28 -21.09 28.86 7.32
C LEU A 28 -20.42 27.70 6.56
N SER A 29 -19.21 27.32 7.00
CA SER A 29 -18.46 26.21 6.40
C SER A 29 -19.16 24.86 6.53
N GLY A 30 -19.81 24.60 7.67
CA GLY A 30 -20.53 23.35 7.90
C GLY A 30 -21.78 23.22 7.03
N GLN A 31 -22.53 24.31 6.87
CA GLN A 31 -23.68 24.35 5.96
C GLN A 31 -23.26 24.14 4.51
N LEU A 32 -22.19 24.80 4.07
CA LEU A 32 -21.67 24.64 2.71
C LEU A 32 -21.24 23.19 2.42
N LEU A 33 -20.47 22.58 3.34
CA LEU A 33 -20.04 21.19 3.21
C LEU A 33 -21.24 20.24 3.14
N TYR A 34 -22.24 20.46 3.99
CA TYR A 34 -23.49 19.72 3.98
C TYR A 34 -24.23 19.83 2.64
N TRP A 35 -24.37 21.04 2.08
CA TRP A 35 -25.00 21.25 0.78
C TRP A 35 -24.25 20.55 -0.35
N ILE A 36 -22.92 20.59 -0.35
CA ILE A 36 -22.09 19.89 -1.34
C ILE A 36 -22.29 18.37 -1.24
N MET A 37 -22.25 17.79 -0.04
CA MET A 37 -22.46 16.35 0.15
C MET A 37 -23.86 15.91 -0.27
N THR A 38 -24.88 16.71 0.08
CA THR A 38 -26.27 16.44 -0.30
C THR A 38 -26.45 16.52 -1.81
N ALA A 39 -25.85 17.51 -2.48
CA ALA A 39 -25.88 17.64 -3.93
C ALA A 39 -25.20 16.47 -4.63
N LEU A 40 -24.01 16.04 -4.16
CA LEU A 40 -23.30 14.88 -4.70
C LEU A 40 -24.11 13.58 -4.54
N LEU A 41 -24.75 13.36 -3.39
CA LEU A 41 -25.62 12.21 -3.17
C LEU A 41 -26.87 12.25 -4.06
N ALA A 42 -27.47 13.42 -4.25
CA ALA A 42 -28.61 13.60 -5.15
C ALA A 42 -28.23 13.30 -6.61
N VAL A 43 -27.08 13.81 -7.07
CA VAL A 43 -26.53 13.49 -8.41
C VAL A 43 -26.27 11.99 -8.55
N THR A 44 -25.67 11.36 -7.54
CA THR A 44 -25.39 9.91 -7.53
C THR A 44 -26.68 9.10 -7.62
N PHE A 45 -27.70 9.46 -6.86
CA PHE A 45 -29.03 8.86 -6.93
C PHE A 45 -29.64 8.98 -8.34
N ILE A 46 -29.60 10.18 -8.94
CA ILE A 46 -30.09 10.43 -10.31
C ILE A 46 -29.33 9.57 -11.32
N VAL A 47 -28.00 9.51 -11.25
CA VAL A 47 -27.16 8.69 -12.15
C VAL A 47 -27.51 7.21 -12.02
N LEU A 48 -27.71 6.69 -10.81
CA LEU A 48 -28.08 5.30 -10.58
C LEU A 48 -29.49 4.98 -11.11
N ILE A 49 -30.43 5.92 -11.03
CA ILE A 49 -31.76 5.81 -11.65
C ILE A 49 -31.66 5.82 -13.18
N ILE A 50 -30.85 6.70 -13.77
CA ILE A 50 -30.66 6.72 -15.22
C ILE A 50 -30.00 5.42 -15.68
N ARG A 51 -28.95 4.95 -14.99
CA ARG A 51 -28.28 3.67 -15.25
C ARG A 51 -29.20 2.48 -15.10
N ARG A 52 -30.21 2.55 -14.23
CA ARG A 52 -31.26 1.52 -14.17
C ARG A 52 -32.00 1.41 -15.51
N PHE A 53 -32.40 2.53 -16.11
CA PHE A 53 -33.17 2.52 -17.36
C PHE A 53 -32.32 2.14 -18.57
N THR A 54 -31.00 2.33 -18.51
CA THR A 54 -30.10 1.96 -19.61
C THR A 54 -29.51 0.56 -19.47
N SER A 55 -29.27 0.06 -18.26
CA SER A 55 -28.53 -1.20 -18.04
C SER A 55 -29.39 -2.38 -17.54
N GLY A 56 -30.63 -2.14 -17.07
CA GLY A 56 -31.55 -3.18 -16.58
C GLY A 56 -31.10 -3.97 -15.34
N SER A 57 -29.96 -3.64 -14.72
CA SER A 57 -29.39 -4.41 -13.60
C SER A 57 -30.17 -4.22 -12.30
N ARG A 58 -30.54 -5.33 -11.64
CA ARG A 58 -31.19 -5.34 -10.33
C ARG A 58 -30.31 -4.74 -9.22
N ILE A 59 -28.99 -4.76 -9.38
CA ILE A 59 -28.04 -4.14 -8.43
C ILE A 59 -28.23 -2.62 -8.39
N ASN A 60 -28.52 -1.98 -9.52
CA ASN A 60 -28.75 -0.54 -9.59
C ASN A 60 -30.00 -0.11 -8.80
N TYR A 61 -31.01 -0.99 -8.65
CA TYR A 61 -32.17 -0.72 -7.79
C TYR A 61 -31.78 -0.65 -6.31
N ILE A 62 -31.00 -1.63 -5.85
CA ILE A 62 -30.55 -1.70 -4.46
C ILE A 62 -29.66 -0.49 -4.14
N LEU A 63 -28.74 -0.15 -5.05
CA LEU A 63 -27.86 1.01 -4.89
C LEU A 63 -28.62 2.34 -4.92
N ALA A 64 -29.60 2.50 -5.82
CA ALA A 64 -30.42 3.71 -5.86
C ALA A 64 -31.30 3.86 -4.60
N ALA A 65 -31.90 2.76 -4.12
CA ALA A 65 -32.67 2.77 -2.88
C ALA A 65 -31.79 3.11 -1.65
N ALA A 66 -30.58 2.55 -1.59
CA ALA A 66 -29.60 2.89 -0.56
C ALA A 66 -29.17 4.36 -0.63
N ALA A 67 -28.91 4.89 -1.83
CA ALA A 67 -28.57 6.30 -2.04
C ALA A 67 -29.72 7.24 -1.65
N ALA A 68 -30.98 6.88 -1.96
CA ALA A 68 -32.16 7.64 -1.54
C ALA A 68 -32.35 7.62 -0.01
N ALA A 69 -32.21 6.46 0.62
CA ALA A 69 -32.29 6.33 2.08
C ALA A 69 -31.20 7.16 2.76
N LEU A 70 -29.97 7.11 2.23
CA LEU A 70 -28.86 7.91 2.71
C LEU A 70 -29.11 9.41 2.53
N LEU A 71 -29.68 9.83 1.39
CA LEU A 71 -30.05 11.22 1.13
C LEU A 71 -31.09 11.72 2.13
N VAL A 72 -32.12 10.92 2.44
CA VAL A 72 -33.14 11.25 3.45
C VAL A 72 -32.53 11.33 4.85
N LEU A 73 -31.62 10.42 5.20
CA LEU A 73 -30.93 10.42 6.49
C LEU A 73 -30.02 11.64 6.64
N VAL A 74 -29.24 11.97 5.61
CA VAL A 74 -28.42 13.19 5.55
C VAL A 74 -29.29 14.44 5.69
N ALA A 75 -30.42 14.48 4.98
CA ALA A 75 -31.34 15.62 5.01
C ALA A 75 -32.01 15.84 6.38
N SER A 76 -32.23 14.74 7.11
CA SER A 76 -33.00 14.74 8.36
C SER A 76 -32.11 14.94 9.59
N MET A 77 -30.88 14.43 9.58
CA MET A 77 -29.97 14.45 10.74
C MET A 77 -28.49 14.65 10.33
N PRO A 78 -28.14 15.78 9.69
CA PRO A 78 -26.80 15.97 9.13
C PRO A 78 -25.69 15.97 10.19
N GLY A 79 -25.91 16.62 11.33
CA GLY A 79 -24.94 16.69 12.43
C GLY A 79 -24.65 15.33 13.06
N VAL A 80 -25.69 14.51 13.24
CA VAL A 80 -25.57 13.15 13.81
C VAL A 80 -24.79 12.25 12.85
N LEU A 81 -25.19 12.19 11.58
CA LEU A 81 -24.58 11.27 10.62
C LEU A 81 -23.12 11.63 10.36
N ALA A 82 -22.80 12.92 10.25
CA ALA A 82 -21.42 13.37 10.08
C ALA A 82 -20.56 13.07 11.32
N SER A 83 -21.09 13.29 12.52
CA SER A 83 -20.38 12.98 13.77
C SER A 83 -20.14 11.48 13.95
N VAL A 84 -21.14 10.65 13.65
CA VAL A 84 -21.02 9.19 13.73
C VAL A 84 -20.05 8.67 12.68
N ALA A 85 -20.16 9.12 11.42
CA ALA A 85 -19.25 8.70 10.36
C ALA A 85 -17.79 9.08 10.66
N PHE A 86 -17.56 10.32 11.11
CA PHE A 86 -16.23 10.78 11.47
C PHE A 86 -15.72 10.14 12.78
N GLY A 87 -16.59 9.85 13.73
CA GLY A 87 -16.25 9.10 14.95
C GLY A 87 -15.85 7.65 14.65
N ILE A 88 -16.58 6.95 13.77
CA ILE A 88 -16.21 5.61 13.27
C ILE A 88 -14.85 5.68 12.58
N TYR A 89 -14.62 6.72 11.79
CA TYR A 89 -13.34 6.94 11.12
C TYR A 89 -12.19 7.12 12.13
N MET A 90 -12.35 7.98 13.13
CA MET A 90 -11.35 8.19 14.17
C MET A 90 -11.10 6.92 15.00
N LEU A 91 -12.14 6.13 15.27
CA LEU A 91 -12.00 4.84 15.92
C LEU A 91 -11.19 3.86 15.06
N PHE A 92 -11.43 3.83 13.75
CA PHE A 92 -10.65 3.01 12.82
C PHE A 92 -9.18 3.43 12.78
N CYS A 93 -8.88 4.74 12.79
CA CYS A 93 -7.53 5.25 12.94
C CYS A 93 -6.90 4.81 14.27
N ALA A 94 -7.62 4.93 15.39
CA ALA A 94 -7.13 4.50 16.70
C ALA A 94 -6.78 3.00 16.71
N VAL A 95 -7.67 2.14 16.22
CA VAL A 95 -7.44 0.69 16.09
C VAL A 95 -6.21 0.42 15.22
N SER A 96 -6.07 1.14 14.09
CA SER A 96 -4.91 1.01 13.20
C SER A 96 -3.60 1.33 13.91
N TYR A 97 -3.55 2.43 14.67
CA TYR A 97 -2.38 2.81 15.46
C TYR A 97 -2.07 1.81 16.58
N PHE A 98 -3.08 1.23 17.23
CA PHE A 98 -2.88 0.18 18.23
C PHE A 98 -2.39 -1.13 17.62
N LEU A 99 -2.90 -1.51 16.44
CA LEU A 99 -2.43 -2.68 15.70
C LEU A 99 -0.98 -2.50 15.22
N GLN A 100 -0.63 -1.32 14.73
CA GLN A 100 0.76 -1.00 14.41
C GLN A 100 1.64 -1.03 15.66
N ALA A 101 1.20 -0.42 16.77
CA ALA A 101 1.91 -0.48 18.04
C ALA A 101 2.07 -1.91 18.57
N TYR A 102 1.11 -2.80 18.33
CA TYR A 102 1.22 -4.22 18.65
C TYR A 102 2.25 -4.93 17.75
N ALA A 103 2.21 -4.65 16.44
CA ALA A 103 3.18 -5.19 15.49
C ALA A 103 4.63 -4.74 15.82
N ASP A 104 4.81 -3.47 16.19
CA ASP A 104 6.09 -2.91 16.62
C ASP A 104 6.49 -3.41 18.03
N GLY A 105 5.50 -3.54 18.92
CA GLY A 105 5.63 -3.70 20.36
C GLY A 105 5.91 -5.12 20.86
N LEU A 106 6.01 -6.12 19.99
CA LEU A 106 6.67 -7.39 20.35
C LEU A 106 8.20 -7.28 20.36
N SER A 107 8.76 -6.14 19.96
CA SER A 107 10.20 -6.01 19.78
C SER A 107 10.83 -4.64 20.03
N ASN A 108 10.05 -3.55 20.00
CA ASN A 108 10.63 -2.21 20.01
C ASN A 108 9.80 -1.21 20.83
N TRP A 109 9.67 -1.46 22.14
CA TRP A 109 9.03 -0.56 23.12
C TRP A 109 9.70 0.83 23.25
N LYS A 110 10.76 1.12 22.49
CA LYS A 110 11.51 2.38 22.58
C LYS A 110 10.77 3.59 22.00
N ASN A 111 9.73 3.41 21.19
CA ASN A 111 8.98 4.52 20.61
C ASN A 111 7.45 4.41 20.83
N PRO A 112 6.91 5.03 21.89
CA PRO A 112 5.48 4.95 22.22
C PRO A 112 4.59 5.86 21.35
N SER A 113 5.12 6.46 20.28
CA SER A 113 4.36 7.43 19.47
C SER A 113 3.06 6.84 18.92
N ASN A 114 3.08 5.57 18.48
CA ASN A 114 1.90 4.93 17.93
C ASN A 114 0.80 4.73 18.99
N LEU A 115 1.16 4.45 20.25
CA LEU A 115 0.20 4.41 21.35
C LEU A 115 -0.37 5.80 21.66
N LEU A 116 0.48 6.83 21.70
CA LEU A 116 0.06 8.21 21.95
C LEU A 116 -0.95 8.68 20.89
N PHE A 117 -0.65 8.47 19.60
CA PHE A 117 -1.58 8.79 18.52
C PHE A 117 -2.85 7.92 18.58
N GLY A 118 -2.72 6.63 18.87
CA GLY A 118 -3.88 5.74 19.07
C GLY A 118 -4.83 6.23 20.15
N PHE A 119 -4.31 6.63 21.32
CA PHE A 119 -5.12 7.24 22.39
C PHE A 119 -5.71 8.59 21.99
N GLY A 120 -4.95 9.45 21.29
CA GLY A 120 -5.45 10.72 20.78
C GLY A 120 -6.66 10.55 19.86
N TYR A 121 -6.57 9.62 18.91
CA TYR A 121 -7.68 9.28 18.02
C TYR A 121 -8.86 8.64 18.75
N LEU A 122 -8.60 7.80 19.75
CA LEU A 122 -9.65 7.19 20.57
C LEU A 122 -10.42 8.25 21.38
N VAL A 123 -9.71 9.19 22.01
CA VAL A 123 -10.33 10.30 22.73
C VAL A 123 -11.16 11.15 21.78
N LEU A 124 -10.65 11.43 20.58
CA LEU A 124 -11.39 12.18 19.56
C LEU A 124 -12.67 11.46 19.12
N ALA A 125 -12.59 10.14 18.90
CA ALA A 125 -13.75 9.31 18.56
C ALA A 125 -14.80 9.35 19.68
N LEU A 126 -14.38 9.20 20.94
CA LEU A 126 -15.27 9.28 22.10
C LEU A 126 -15.91 10.66 22.25
N ILE A 127 -15.15 11.74 22.06
CA ILE A 127 -15.68 13.10 22.06
C ILE A 127 -16.77 13.25 20.98
N LEU A 128 -16.55 12.73 19.77
CA LEU A 128 -17.53 12.82 18.69
C LEU A 128 -18.79 11.97 18.92
N PHE A 129 -18.66 10.82 19.57
CA PHE A 129 -19.80 9.97 19.92
C PHE A 129 -20.59 10.50 21.12
N LEU A 130 -19.93 11.17 22.07
CA LEU A 130 -20.57 11.77 23.25
C LEU A 130 -21.01 13.21 23.03
N ALA A 131 -20.54 13.85 21.95
CA ALA A 131 -20.95 15.19 21.56
C ALA A 131 -22.46 15.25 21.33
N ARG A 132 -23.09 16.29 21.88
CA ARG A 132 -24.50 16.57 21.61
C ARG A 132 -24.64 16.93 20.13
N HIS A 133 -25.31 16.07 19.36
CA HIS A 133 -25.33 16.13 17.89
C HIS A 133 -25.97 17.39 17.28
N ASP A 134 -26.61 18.22 18.11
CA ASP A 134 -27.13 19.54 17.73
C ASP A 134 -26.01 20.60 17.65
N ASP A 135 -24.88 20.39 18.33
CA ASP A 135 -23.75 21.32 18.33
C ASP A 135 -22.75 20.98 17.21
N SER A 136 -23.11 21.37 15.99
CA SER A 136 -22.25 21.25 14.81
C SER A 136 -20.87 21.92 14.94
N ARG A 137 -20.69 22.80 15.94
CA ARG A 137 -19.45 23.55 16.16
C ARG A 137 -18.29 22.66 16.60
N LEU A 138 -18.53 21.71 17.49
CA LEU A 138 -17.47 20.83 18.00
C LEU A 138 -16.94 19.93 16.87
N LEU A 139 -17.84 19.35 16.08
CA LEU A 139 -17.50 18.57 14.89
C LEU A 139 -16.64 19.39 13.90
N GLN A 140 -17.04 20.63 13.64
CA GLN A 140 -16.32 21.53 12.74
C GLN A 140 -14.94 21.91 13.27
N ILE A 141 -14.79 22.12 14.58
CA ILE A 141 -13.49 22.40 15.20
C ILE A 141 -12.56 21.20 15.06
N VAL A 142 -13.08 20.00 15.32
CA VAL A 142 -12.32 18.74 15.21
C VAL A 142 -11.88 18.50 13.76
N ILE A 143 -12.79 18.60 12.80
CA ILE A 143 -12.47 18.47 11.37
C ILE A 143 -11.53 19.60 10.92
N GLY A 144 -11.74 20.83 11.41
CA GLY A 144 -10.91 21.99 11.08
C GLY A 144 -9.46 21.80 11.49
N TRP A 145 -9.21 21.37 12.73
CA TRP A 145 -7.86 21.06 13.20
C TRP A 145 -7.25 19.87 12.47
N TYR A 146 -8.03 18.83 12.20
CA TYR A 146 -7.58 17.70 11.38
C TYR A 146 -7.06 18.17 10.01
N LEU A 147 -7.83 18.98 9.29
CA LEU A 147 -7.44 19.50 7.96
C LEU A 147 -6.26 20.47 8.05
N VAL A 148 -6.14 21.27 9.11
CA VAL A 148 -4.99 22.17 9.31
C VAL A 148 -3.71 21.37 9.54
N PHE A 149 -3.71 20.40 10.47
CA PHE A 149 -2.55 19.53 10.67
C PHE A 149 -2.19 18.79 9.39
N GLN A 150 -3.20 18.39 8.63
CA GLN A 150 -2.96 17.76 7.34
C GLN A 150 -2.28 18.68 6.34
N GLY A 151 -2.80 19.90 6.17
CA GLY A 151 -2.20 20.89 5.28
C GLY A 151 -0.77 21.25 5.66
N LEU A 152 -0.45 21.32 6.96
CA LEU A 152 0.89 21.58 7.46
C LEU A 152 1.85 20.42 7.19
N GLU A 153 1.42 19.18 7.42
CA GLU A 153 2.21 17.98 7.12
C GLU A 153 2.57 17.93 5.63
N LEU A 154 1.60 18.20 4.75
CA LEU A 154 1.82 18.27 3.30
C LEU A 154 2.84 19.34 2.90
N LEU A 155 2.80 20.50 3.55
CA LEU A 155 3.71 21.61 3.27
C LEU A 155 5.14 21.30 3.75
N VAL A 156 5.29 20.67 4.91
CA VAL A 156 6.60 20.19 5.40
C VAL A 156 7.19 19.17 4.44
N ILE A 157 6.38 18.22 3.97
CA ILE A 157 6.81 17.20 3.01
C ILE A 157 7.25 17.84 1.68
N HIS A 158 6.50 18.82 1.18
CA HIS A 158 6.83 19.54 -0.04
C HIS A 158 8.18 20.26 0.05
N VAL A 159 8.47 20.89 1.20
CA VAL A 159 9.71 21.65 1.43
C VAL A 159 10.92 20.75 1.72
N THR A 160 10.72 19.60 2.36
CA THR A 160 11.80 18.70 2.80
C THR A 160 12.19 17.62 1.79
N ALA A 161 11.36 17.37 0.76
CA ALA A 161 11.69 16.40 -0.28
C ALA A 161 12.85 16.91 -1.16
N ARG A 162 14.06 16.33 -0.96
CA ARG A 162 15.27 16.67 -1.73
C ARG A 162 15.28 16.10 -3.16
N HIS A 163 14.54 15.02 -3.43
CA HIS A 163 14.35 14.47 -4.78
C HIS A 163 12.92 14.63 -5.26
N HIS A 164 12.79 14.99 -6.55
CA HIS A 164 11.53 15.26 -7.22
C HIS A 164 10.59 14.06 -7.15
N ARG A 165 9.36 14.29 -6.67
CA ARG A 165 8.33 13.25 -6.54
C ARG A 165 7.38 13.28 -7.76
N PRO A 166 6.98 12.12 -8.30
CA PRO A 166 6.01 12.01 -9.39
C PRO A 166 4.58 12.44 -9.02
N LEU A 167 3.75 12.82 -10.00
CA LEU A 167 2.33 13.24 -9.85
C LEU A 167 1.46 12.23 -9.11
N GLY A 168 1.66 10.94 -9.36
CA GLY A 168 0.84 9.87 -8.81
C GLY A 168 1.23 9.54 -7.38
N VAL A 169 2.52 9.33 -7.12
CA VAL A 169 3.12 9.20 -5.78
C VAL A 169 2.78 10.40 -4.93
N SER A 170 2.94 11.61 -5.44
CA SER A 170 2.58 12.86 -4.79
C SER A 170 1.10 12.89 -4.36
N VAL A 171 0.16 12.72 -5.29
CA VAL A 171 -1.28 12.71 -5.00
C VAL A 171 -1.67 11.56 -4.05
N MET A 172 -1.05 10.39 -4.16
CA MET A 172 -1.28 9.23 -3.27
C MET A 172 -0.68 9.41 -1.87
N ASN A 173 0.45 10.11 -1.76
CA ASN A 173 1.02 10.55 -0.48
C ASN A 173 0.20 11.65 0.20
N HIS A 174 -0.65 12.33 -0.56
CA HIS A 174 -1.67 13.24 -0.01
C HIS A 174 -2.96 12.49 0.36
N MET A 175 -3.02 11.17 0.10
CA MET A 175 -4.09 10.27 0.50
C MET A 175 -3.75 9.38 1.69
N THR A 176 -2.50 9.34 2.19
CA THR A 176 -2.17 8.67 3.47
C THR A 176 -2.83 9.35 4.69
N SER A 177 -3.47 10.49 4.43
CA SER A 177 -4.37 11.25 5.29
C SER A 177 -5.84 11.21 4.90
N LEU A 178 -6.20 10.35 3.94
CA LEU A 178 -7.57 9.91 3.76
C LEU A 178 -7.77 8.63 4.57
N PRO A 179 -9.03 8.22 4.81
CA PRO A 179 -9.28 7.02 5.56
C PRO A 179 -8.47 5.85 5.04
N VAL A 180 -7.81 5.10 5.93
CA VAL A 180 -6.95 3.95 5.58
C VAL A 180 -7.65 3.01 4.58
N ALA A 181 -8.98 2.92 4.61
CA ALA A 181 -9.80 2.23 3.62
C ALA A 181 -9.63 2.71 2.16
N PHE A 182 -9.49 4.02 1.89
CA PHE A 182 -9.26 4.55 0.53
C PHE A 182 -7.86 4.23 0.01
N VAL A 183 -6.85 4.22 0.88
CA VAL A 183 -5.47 3.84 0.54
C VAL A 183 -5.39 2.36 0.19
N THR A 184 -6.19 1.51 0.83
CA THR A 184 -6.27 0.07 0.52
C THR A 184 -6.74 -0.23 -0.91
N PHE A 185 -7.59 0.60 -1.53
CA PHE A 185 -8.11 0.37 -2.90
C PHE A 185 -7.30 1.06 -4.00
N LEU A 186 -6.38 1.94 -3.64
CA LEU A 186 -5.52 2.68 -4.55
C LEU A 186 -4.59 1.80 -5.43
N PRO A 187 -4.04 0.67 -4.93
CA PRO A 187 -3.22 -0.23 -5.76
C PRO A 187 -3.93 -0.70 -7.04
N PHE A 188 -5.25 -0.95 -6.99
CA PHE A 188 -6.04 -1.37 -8.15
C PHE A 188 -6.06 -0.33 -9.29
N MET A 189 -6.16 0.96 -8.94
CA MET A 189 -6.18 2.03 -9.95
C MET A 189 -4.80 2.23 -10.59
N VAL A 190 -3.74 2.14 -9.79
CA VAL A 190 -2.37 2.22 -10.32
C VAL A 190 -2.08 1.04 -11.23
N LEU A 191 -2.66 -0.13 -10.94
CA LEU A 191 -2.53 -1.32 -11.76
C LEU A 191 -3.12 -1.20 -13.16
N GLU A 192 -4.36 -0.71 -13.27
CA GLU A 192 -4.96 -0.43 -14.59
C GLU A 192 -4.14 0.59 -15.39
N LEU A 193 -3.58 1.59 -14.71
CA LEU A 193 -2.68 2.59 -15.30
C LEU A 193 -1.35 1.97 -15.79
N MET A 194 -0.78 1.03 -15.02
CA MET A 194 0.44 0.30 -15.37
C MET A 194 0.23 -0.60 -16.59
N GLU A 195 -0.81 -1.44 -16.57
CA GLU A 195 -1.16 -2.29 -17.72
C GLU A 195 -1.42 -1.46 -18.98
N LYS A 196 -2.15 -0.35 -18.85
CA LYS A 196 -2.46 0.54 -19.97
C LYS A 196 -1.20 1.19 -20.52
N HIS A 197 -0.28 1.65 -19.67
CA HIS A 197 1.00 2.22 -20.14
C HIS A 197 1.79 1.20 -20.96
N VAL A 198 1.92 -0.03 -20.48
CA VAL A 198 2.70 -1.07 -21.15
C VAL A 198 2.05 -1.50 -22.46
N LYS A 199 0.72 -1.63 -22.50
CA LYS A 199 -0.04 -1.94 -23.72
C LYS A 199 0.03 -0.81 -24.76
N THR A 200 0.12 0.45 -24.32
CA THR A 200 0.16 1.61 -25.23
C THR A 200 1.56 1.84 -25.82
N ASP A 201 2.63 1.55 -25.07
CA ASP A 201 4.02 1.72 -25.53
C ASP A 201 4.50 0.58 -26.46
N GLY A 202 3.66 -0.44 -26.67
CA GLY A 202 3.97 -1.68 -27.39
C GLY A 202 4.67 -2.68 -26.45
N SER A 203 4.09 -3.87 -26.26
CA SER A 203 4.49 -4.88 -25.27
C SER A 203 5.93 -5.42 -25.37
N ILE A 204 6.65 -5.12 -26.46
CA ILE A 204 8.07 -5.48 -26.67
C ILE A 204 9.01 -4.27 -26.40
N SER A 205 8.49 -3.04 -26.39
CA SER A 205 9.23 -1.77 -26.19
C SER A 205 9.49 -1.43 -24.72
N TYR A 206 8.86 -2.15 -23.78
CA TYR A 206 9.01 -1.87 -22.35
C TYR A 206 10.40 -2.24 -21.83
N ASN A 207 10.90 -3.43 -22.18
CA ASN A 207 12.23 -3.88 -21.77
C ASN A 207 13.29 -2.95 -22.37
N ARG A 208 14.02 -2.23 -21.51
CA ARG A 208 15.05 -1.28 -21.93
C ARG A 208 16.21 -1.29 -20.95
N GLN A 209 17.40 -1.09 -21.50
CA GLN A 209 18.65 -0.91 -20.77
C GLN A 209 19.28 0.42 -21.21
N LYS A 210 19.77 1.20 -20.25
CA LYS A 210 20.55 2.43 -20.49
C LYS A 210 22.03 2.14 -20.72
N SER A 211 22.51 1.03 -20.18
CA SER A 211 23.91 0.60 -20.16
C SER A 211 23.97 -0.88 -20.50
N GLU A 212 25.06 -1.35 -21.10
CA GLU A 212 25.33 -2.79 -21.33
C GLU A 212 25.71 -3.53 -20.03
N GLU A 213 25.97 -2.80 -18.94
CA GLU A 213 26.30 -3.39 -17.65
C GLU A 213 25.13 -4.19 -17.07
N ALA A 214 25.45 -5.31 -16.43
CA ALA A 214 24.47 -6.09 -15.68
C ALA A 214 24.11 -5.36 -14.36
N PRO A 215 22.82 -5.33 -13.98
CA PRO A 215 22.38 -4.78 -12.71
C PRO A 215 22.85 -5.66 -11.53
N ASP A 216 23.25 -5.04 -10.43
CA ASP A 216 23.68 -5.73 -9.21
C ASP A 216 22.47 -6.09 -8.33
N LEU A 217 21.46 -5.21 -8.30
CA LEU A 217 20.18 -5.40 -7.59
C LEU A 217 19.03 -5.24 -8.59
N ILE A 218 18.04 -6.13 -8.56
CA ILE A 218 16.79 -5.96 -9.31
C ILE A 218 15.62 -5.91 -8.33
N VAL A 219 14.85 -4.84 -8.41
CA VAL A 219 13.62 -4.67 -7.63
C VAL A 219 12.44 -5.11 -8.49
N TYR A 220 11.72 -6.14 -8.06
CA TYR A 220 10.52 -6.62 -8.74
C TYR A 220 9.28 -6.16 -8.01
N ILE A 221 8.41 -5.45 -8.73
CA ILE A 221 7.08 -5.07 -8.27
C ILE A 221 6.09 -5.94 -9.00
N HIS A 222 5.27 -6.66 -8.26
CA HIS A 222 4.40 -7.66 -8.87
C HIS A 222 3.02 -7.67 -8.30
N THR A 223 2.08 -7.92 -9.20
CA THR A 223 0.66 -7.68 -8.97
C THR A 223 -0.16 -8.72 -9.69
N GLY A 224 -1.11 -9.31 -8.97
CA GLY A 224 -2.07 -10.26 -9.50
C GLY A 224 -3.40 -9.59 -9.87
N LYS A 225 -4.21 -10.31 -10.65
CA LYS A 225 -5.54 -9.84 -11.09
C LYS A 225 -6.63 -9.97 -10.00
N GLU A 226 -6.39 -10.76 -8.94
CA GLU A 226 -7.39 -11.09 -7.92
C GLU A 226 -6.82 -11.18 -6.49
N GLY A 227 -7.69 -10.97 -5.49
CA GLY A 227 -7.42 -11.24 -4.08
C GLY A 227 -6.33 -10.34 -3.46
N VAL A 228 -5.59 -10.89 -2.49
CA VAL A 228 -4.49 -10.19 -1.81
C VAL A 228 -3.33 -9.83 -2.75
N HIS A 229 -3.20 -10.53 -3.88
CA HIS A 229 -2.18 -10.24 -4.91
C HIS A 229 -2.48 -8.94 -5.69
N ALA A 230 -3.72 -8.45 -5.64
CA ALA A 230 -4.09 -7.19 -6.28
C ALA A 230 -3.66 -5.94 -5.48
N VAL A 231 -3.29 -6.10 -4.20
CA VAL A 231 -2.63 -5.05 -3.42
C VAL A 231 -1.19 -4.81 -3.94
N GLY A 232 -0.61 -5.83 -4.59
CA GLY A 232 0.75 -5.87 -5.07
C GLY A 232 1.76 -6.21 -3.96
N HIS A 233 2.92 -6.69 -4.36
CA HIS A 233 4.03 -7.03 -3.49
C HIS A 233 5.36 -6.64 -4.15
N MET A 234 6.43 -6.59 -3.36
CA MET A 234 7.77 -6.27 -3.86
C MET A 234 8.77 -7.31 -3.39
N THR A 235 9.61 -7.75 -4.32
CA THR A 235 10.72 -8.68 -4.07
C THR A 235 12.02 -8.10 -4.61
N PHE A 236 13.14 -8.57 -4.06
CA PHE A 236 14.48 -8.07 -4.39
C PHE A 236 15.33 -9.22 -4.90
N CYS A 237 16.06 -9.02 -5.98
CA CYS A 237 17.04 -9.98 -6.49
C CYS A 237 18.44 -9.39 -6.35
N PHE A 238 19.27 -10.01 -5.53
CA PHE A 238 20.65 -9.61 -5.27
C PHE A 238 21.51 -10.88 -5.20
N GLU A 239 22.71 -10.85 -5.80
CA GLU A 239 23.64 -12.01 -5.82
C GLU A 239 22.98 -13.33 -6.27
N GLY A 240 22.13 -13.28 -7.30
CA GLY A 240 21.47 -14.46 -7.87
C GLY A 240 20.40 -15.10 -6.96
N ARG A 241 19.94 -14.38 -5.92
CA ARG A 241 18.89 -14.84 -5.01
C ARG A 241 17.77 -13.82 -4.97
N MET A 242 16.54 -14.31 -5.05
CA MET A 242 15.36 -13.50 -4.80
C MET A 242 14.94 -13.61 -3.33
N TYR A 243 14.70 -12.45 -2.73
CA TYR A 243 14.29 -12.25 -1.36
C TYR A 243 12.89 -11.66 -1.29
N SER A 244 12.09 -12.16 -0.36
CA SER A 244 10.73 -11.69 -0.15
C SER A 244 10.32 -11.77 1.31
N TYR A 245 9.57 -10.77 1.76
CA TYR A 245 9.08 -10.64 3.13
C TYR A 245 7.57 -10.42 3.11
N GLY A 246 6.80 -11.28 3.79
CA GLY A 246 5.35 -11.18 3.75
C GLY A 246 4.62 -12.01 4.81
N ASN A 247 3.29 -11.91 4.83
CA ASN A 247 2.44 -12.76 5.65
C ASN A 247 2.12 -14.08 4.91
N TYR A 248 3.02 -15.06 4.98
CA TYR A 248 2.85 -16.35 4.30
C TYR A 248 2.42 -17.50 5.23
N ALA A 249 2.44 -17.30 6.55
CA ALA A 249 2.09 -18.32 7.53
C ALA A 249 0.58 -18.34 7.82
N LYS A 250 -0.22 -18.92 6.89
CA LYS A 250 -1.70 -18.88 6.95
C LYS A 250 -2.30 -19.34 8.29
N ARG A 251 -1.73 -20.39 8.90
CA ARG A 251 -2.20 -20.94 10.18
C ARG A 251 -1.89 -20.06 11.39
N GLU A 252 -0.94 -19.12 11.26
CA GLU A 252 -0.52 -18.20 12.30
C GLU A 252 -1.19 -16.82 12.17
N GLU A 253 -2.08 -16.67 11.19
CA GLU A 253 -2.84 -15.45 10.96
C GLU A 253 -3.94 -15.22 12.01
N LYS A 254 -4.23 -13.95 12.24
CA LYS A 254 -5.28 -13.40 13.08
C LYS A 254 -6.01 -12.31 12.30
N LEU A 255 -7.14 -11.83 12.83
CA LEU A 255 -7.91 -10.71 12.25
C LEU A 255 -8.23 -10.92 10.76
N ALA A 256 -8.83 -12.07 10.43
CA ALA A 256 -9.21 -12.46 9.07
C ALA A 256 -8.04 -12.44 8.06
N GLY A 257 -6.81 -12.70 8.51
CA GLY A 257 -5.64 -12.80 7.64
C GLY A 257 -4.83 -11.51 7.49
N THR A 258 -5.23 -10.44 8.17
CA THR A 258 -4.54 -9.15 8.07
C THR A 258 -3.31 -9.05 8.98
N LEU A 259 -3.25 -9.85 10.06
CA LEU A 259 -2.16 -9.83 11.03
C LEU A 259 -1.60 -11.24 11.19
N GLY A 260 -0.29 -11.43 11.19
CA GLY A 260 0.31 -12.76 11.34
C GLY A 260 1.79 -12.70 11.63
N LYS A 261 2.44 -13.86 11.75
CA LYS A 261 3.91 -13.90 11.77
C LYS A 261 4.44 -13.65 10.38
N ALA A 262 5.45 -12.79 10.30
CA ALA A 262 6.12 -12.53 9.04
C ALA A 262 7.00 -13.71 8.65
N VAL A 263 6.95 -14.08 7.38
CA VAL A 263 7.76 -15.12 6.77
C VAL A 263 8.62 -14.47 5.71
N PHE A 264 9.90 -14.80 5.75
CA PHE A 264 10.89 -14.44 4.76
C PHE A 264 11.18 -15.67 3.89
N PHE A 265 11.34 -15.49 2.58
CA PHE A 265 11.83 -16.57 1.72
C PHE A 265 12.94 -16.15 0.79
N THR A 266 13.77 -17.13 0.45
CA THR A 266 14.78 -17.03 -0.59
C THR A 266 14.58 -18.10 -1.66
N VAL A 267 14.73 -17.74 -2.92
CA VAL A 267 14.51 -18.62 -4.07
C VAL A 267 15.34 -18.18 -5.28
N ALA A 268 15.61 -19.09 -6.21
CA ALA A 268 16.23 -18.71 -7.48
C ALA A 268 15.29 -17.77 -8.27
N PRO A 269 15.81 -16.65 -8.81
CA PRO A 269 14.97 -15.62 -9.40
C PRO A 269 14.19 -16.11 -10.62
N GLU A 270 14.81 -16.87 -11.54
CA GLU A 270 14.12 -17.34 -12.74
C GLU A 270 12.92 -18.25 -12.40
N VAL A 271 13.12 -19.15 -11.43
CA VAL A 271 12.11 -20.09 -10.96
C VAL A 271 10.94 -19.35 -10.32
N TYR A 272 11.22 -18.32 -9.52
CA TYR A 272 10.18 -17.52 -8.89
C TYR A 272 9.38 -16.68 -9.89
N ILE A 273 10.08 -16.03 -10.85
CA ILE A 273 9.45 -15.21 -11.87
C ILE A 273 8.50 -16.07 -12.69
N ASN A 274 8.96 -17.22 -13.17
CA ASN A 274 8.12 -18.16 -13.91
C ASN A 274 6.93 -18.65 -13.07
N ASN A 275 7.16 -19.04 -11.81
CA ASN A 275 6.08 -19.48 -10.92
C ASN A 275 5.02 -18.38 -10.73
N SER A 276 5.46 -17.15 -10.47
CA SER A 276 4.59 -16.02 -10.21
C SER A 276 3.75 -15.65 -11.44
N CYS A 277 4.36 -15.67 -12.63
CA CYS A 277 3.68 -15.35 -13.88
C CYS A 277 2.71 -16.45 -14.31
N ILE A 278 3.16 -17.71 -14.34
CA ILE A 278 2.41 -18.82 -14.92
C ILE A 278 1.34 -19.33 -13.97
N TYR A 279 1.66 -19.47 -12.67
CA TYR A 279 0.77 -20.15 -11.72
C TYR A 279 0.02 -19.21 -10.80
N GLU A 280 0.66 -18.13 -10.35
CA GLU A 280 0.01 -17.13 -9.50
C GLU A 280 -0.63 -16.00 -10.33
N GLY A 281 -0.57 -16.08 -11.67
CA GLY A 281 -1.25 -15.15 -12.59
C GLY A 281 -0.83 -13.68 -12.42
N SER A 282 0.41 -13.44 -11.96
CA SER A 282 0.92 -12.12 -11.62
C SER A 282 1.85 -11.58 -12.70
N THR A 283 1.78 -10.28 -12.97
CA THR A 283 2.79 -9.60 -13.81
C THR A 283 3.88 -9.03 -12.93
N LEU A 284 5.14 -9.21 -13.33
CA LEU A 284 6.32 -8.70 -12.60
C LEU A 284 6.95 -7.57 -13.41
N TYR A 285 7.24 -6.45 -12.75
CA TYR A 285 7.97 -5.31 -13.29
C TYR A 285 9.31 -5.20 -12.56
N GLY A 286 10.40 -5.46 -13.27
CA GLY A 286 11.76 -5.40 -12.75
C GLY A 286 12.42 -4.05 -13.02
N PHE A 287 13.15 -3.52 -12.03
CA PHE A 287 14.02 -2.37 -12.18
C PHE A 287 15.43 -2.75 -11.73
N GLY A 288 16.38 -2.74 -12.66
CA GLY A 288 17.77 -3.09 -12.40
C GLY A 288 18.58 -1.87 -11.99
N LEU A 289 19.23 -1.98 -10.84
CA LEU A 289 20.07 -0.96 -10.24
C LEU A 289 21.54 -1.38 -10.35
N LYS A 290 22.38 -0.42 -10.74
CA LYS A 290 23.83 -0.54 -10.62
C LYS A 290 24.27 0.02 -9.28
N LEU A 291 25.02 -0.76 -8.52
CA LEU A 291 25.51 -0.38 -7.20
C LEU A 291 27.01 -0.08 -7.27
N THR A 292 27.46 0.88 -6.47
CA THR A 292 28.87 1.03 -6.13
C THR A 292 29.33 -0.12 -5.24
N GLY A 293 30.64 -0.37 -5.16
CA GLY A 293 31.17 -1.42 -4.28
C GLY A 293 30.78 -1.23 -2.81
N GLU A 294 30.73 0.01 -2.33
CA GLU A 294 30.28 0.32 -0.96
C GLU A 294 28.79 0.04 -0.76
N GLN A 295 27.93 0.41 -1.70
CA GLN A 295 26.49 0.12 -1.64
C GLN A 295 26.20 -1.39 -1.69
N ALA A 296 26.93 -2.14 -2.52
CA ALA A 296 26.79 -3.59 -2.60
C ALA A 296 27.18 -4.27 -1.28
N GLU A 297 28.30 -3.86 -0.68
CA GLU A 297 28.75 -4.39 0.62
C GLU A 297 27.77 -4.03 1.75
N ASN A 298 27.28 -2.79 1.79
CA ASN A 298 26.27 -2.36 2.77
C ASN A 298 24.98 -3.18 2.64
N LEU A 299 24.53 -3.43 1.42
CA LEU A 299 23.36 -4.27 1.15
C LEU A 299 23.60 -5.73 1.56
N HIS A 300 24.77 -6.29 1.25
CA HIS A 300 25.16 -7.62 1.66
C HIS A 300 25.09 -7.77 3.18
N GLN A 301 25.78 -6.89 3.92
CA GLN A 301 25.78 -6.88 5.38
C GLN A 301 24.37 -6.72 5.95
N THR A 302 23.55 -5.83 5.38
CA THR A 302 22.17 -5.63 5.83
C THR A 302 21.33 -6.91 5.69
N LEU A 303 21.46 -7.63 4.56
CA LEU A 303 20.76 -8.90 4.36
C LEU A 303 21.28 -10.01 5.26
N GLU A 304 22.58 -10.07 5.54
CA GLU A 304 23.16 -11.00 6.51
C GLU A 304 22.62 -10.75 7.92
N GLU A 305 22.62 -9.49 8.39
CA GLU A 305 22.09 -9.10 9.71
C GLU A 305 20.60 -9.44 9.83
N LEU A 306 19.81 -9.14 8.80
CA LEU A 306 18.39 -9.51 8.77
C LEU A 306 18.23 -11.03 8.87
N THR A 307 18.97 -11.80 8.08
CA THR A 307 18.81 -13.26 8.03
C THR A 307 19.38 -13.99 9.25
N ALA A 308 20.36 -13.40 9.96
CA ALA A 308 20.90 -13.91 11.22
C ALA A 308 19.88 -13.91 12.36
N GLY A 309 18.95 -12.94 12.35
CA GLY A 309 17.83 -12.87 13.30
C GLY A 309 16.69 -13.85 13.04
N MET A 310 16.79 -14.70 12.01
CA MET A 310 15.72 -15.59 11.57
C MET A 310 16.01 -17.07 11.83
N ALA A 311 14.97 -17.83 12.17
CA ALA A 311 15.02 -19.28 12.24
C ALA A 311 14.37 -19.92 11.02
N LEU A 312 14.79 -21.14 10.66
CA LEU A 312 14.14 -21.92 9.61
C LEU A 312 12.66 -22.12 9.95
N TRP A 313 11.79 -21.87 8.98
CA TRP A 313 10.37 -22.17 9.09
C TRP A 313 9.99 -23.18 8.02
N LYS A 314 9.09 -24.10 8.37
CA LYS A 314 8.58 -25.13 7.45
C LYS A 314 7.12 -24.81 7.16
N CYS A 315 6.73 -24.79 5.88
CA CYS A 315 5.33 -24.65 5.51
C CYS A 315 4.54 -25.93 5.86
N PRO A 316 3.20 -25.90 5.89
CA PRO A 316 2.37 -27.07 6.19
C PRO A 316 2.75 -28.35 5.44
N LEU A 317 3.04 -28.26 4.13
CA LEU A 317 3.49 -29.42 3.34
C LEU A 317 4.81 -30.01 3.86
N GLN A 318 5.75 -29.18 4.31
CA GLN A 318 7.04 -29.62 4.86
C GLN A 318 6.93 -30.18 6.30
N GLN A 319 5.84 -29.87 7.00
CA GLN A 319 5.60 -30.32 8.36
C GLN A 319 4.93 -31.70 8.40
N ASP A 320 4.18 -32.06 7.36
CA ASP A 320 3.57 -33.38 7.21
C ASP A 320 4.60 -34.41 6.70
N SER A 321 4.72 -35.52 7.41
CA SER A 321 5.58 -36.64 7.00
C SER A 321 5.13 -37.27 5.68
N ASP A 322 3.83 -37.27 5.40
CA ASP A 322 3.24 -37.81 4.17
C ASP A 322 2.88 -36.71 3.15
N GLY A 323 3.28 -35.46 3.40
CA GLY A 323 2.89 -34.31 2.59
C GLY A 323 3.43 -34.36 1.16
N TRP A 324 4.57 -35.03 0.96
CA TRP A 324 5.18 -35.24 -0.37
C TRP A 324 4.41 -36.22 -1.24
N GLN A 325 3.68 -37.16 -0.62
CA GLN A 325 2.86 -38.16 -1.30
C GLN A 325 1.48 -37.60 -1.67
N LYS A 326 1.06 -36.48 -1.04
CA LYS A 326 -0.25 -35.85 -1.24
C LYS A 326 -0.15 -34.32 -1.36
N PRO A 327 0.70 -33.77 -2.24
CA PRO A 327 0.92 -32.34 -2.35
C PRO A 327 -0.38 -31.57 -2.66
N GLU A 328 -1.31 -32.18 -3.39
CA GLU A 328 -2.62 -31.62 -3.76
C GLU A 328 -3.45 -31.15 -2.57
N GLU A 329 -3.36 -31.81 -1.41
CA GLU A 329 -4.08 -31.42 -0.19
C GLU A 329 -3.61 -30.06 0.35
N TYR A 330 -2.36 -29.69 0.04
CA TYR A 330 -1.69 -28.49 0.52
C TYR A 330 -1.72 -27.33 -0.48
N MET A 331 -2.20 -27.56 -1.71
CA MET A 331 -2.14 -26.54 -2.77
C MET A 331 -3.04 -25.33 -2.52
N LYS A 332 -3.92 -25.32 -1.51
CA LYS A 332 -4.64 -24.09 -1.12
C LYS A 332 -3.75 -23.11 -0.34
N ASP A 333 -2.72 -23.60 0.33
CA ASP A 333 -1.77 -22.80 1.10
C ASP A 333 -0.65 -22.26 0.19
N TYR A 334 -0.49 -20.93 0.13
CA TYR A 334 0.48 -20.29 -0.76
C TYR A 334 1.92 -20.73 -0.47
N ALA A 335 2.32 -20.80 0.81
CA ALA A 335 3.67 -21.19 1.18
C ALA A 335 3.98 -22.64 0.76
N SER A 336 3.01 -23.55 0.94
CA SER A 336 3.12 -24.94 0.52
C SER A 336 3.21 -25.07 -1.00
N ARG A 337 2.36 -24.36 -1.76
CA ARG A 337 2.46 -24.30 -3.22
C ARG A 337 3.81 -23.77 -3.68
N LEU A 338 4.24 -22.64 -3.14
CA LEU A 338 5.49 -21.99 -3.53
C LEU A 338 6.68 -22.92 -3.28
N PHE A 339 6.73 -23.55 -2.12
CA PHE A 339 7.79 -24.51 -1.80
C PHE A 339 7.79 -25.71 -2.74
N TRP A 340 6.63 -26.34 -2.98
CA TRP A 340 6.51 -27.49 -3.88
C TRP A 340 7.05 -27.18 -5.28
N ARG A 341 6.75 -25.98 -5.79
CA ARG A 341 7.06 -25.59 -7.18
C ARG A 341 8.46 -25.02 -7.37
N THR A 342 9.06 -24.48 -6.31
CA THR A 342 10.29 -23.68 -6.43
C THR A 342 11.43 -24.14 -5.53
N GLY A 343 11.15 -24.99 -4.54
CA GLY A 343 12.12 -25.39 -3.52
C GLY A 343 12.60 -24.22 -2.65
N CYS A 344 11.82 -23.13 -2.55
CA CYS A 344 12.20 -21.95 -1.78
C CYS A 344 12.52 -22.28 -0.31
N LYS A 345 13.40 -21.49 0.31
CA LYS A 345 13.72 -21.66 1.74
C LYS A 345 13.00 -20.59 2.54
N PHE A 346 12.16 -21.03 3.48
CA PHE A 346 11.46 -20.12 4.38
C PHE A 346 12.19 -19.92 5.70
N ARG A 347 12.08 -18.72 6.24
CA ARG A 347 12.55 -18.33 7.56
C ARG A 347 11.53 -17.43 8.24
N GLN A 348 11.55 -17.38 9.57
CA GLN A 348 10.78 -16.43 10.37
C GLN A 348 11.70 -15.68 11.31
N PHE A 349 11.44 -14.39 11.50
CA PHE A 349 12.15 -13.60 12.51
C PHE A 349 11.85 -14.13 13.91
N THR A 350 12.90 -14.35 14.69
CA THR A 350 12.78 -14.89 16.06
C THR A 350 12.46 -13.79 17.08
N HIS A 351 12.87 -12.56 16.77
CA HIS A 351 12.65 -11.34 17.55
C HIS A 351 12.76 -10.13 16.60
N GLY A 352 12.55 -8.92 17.12
CA GLY A 352 12.70 -7.71 16.31
C GLY A 352 11.41 -7.24 15.61
N PRO A 353 11.43 -6.02 15.05
CA PRO A 353 10.24 -5.35 14.49
C PRO A 353 9.63 -6.04 13.29
N TRP A 354 10.36 -7.02 12.73
CA TRP A 354 9.96 -7.77 11.56
C TRP A 354 9.21 -9.06 11.90
N GLN A 355 9.08 -9.44 13.17
CA GLN A 355 8.43 -10.69 13.58
C GLN A 355 6.93 -10.73 13.25
N THR A 356 6.24 -9.61 13.45
CA THR A 356 4.80 -9.51 13.21
C THR A 356 4.56 -8.74 11.91
N TYR A 357 3.79 -9.33 11.00
CA TYR A 357 3.38 -8.69 9.77
C TYR A 357 1.93 -8.25 9.89
N TRP A 358 1.69 -6.97 9.59
CA TRP A 358 0.33 -6.44 9.43
C TRP A 358 0.15 -5.92 8.00
N VAL A 359 -0.79 -6.51 7.26
CA VAL A 359 -1.07 -6.23 5.84
C VAL A 359 -1.47 -4.78 5.60
N MET A 360 -2.17 -4.18 6.56
CA MET A 360 -2.55 -2.75 6.51
C MET A 360 -1.54 -1.85 7.23
N GLY A 361 -0.42 -2.42 7.66
CA GLY A 361 0.64 -1.72 8.37
C GLY A 361 1.75 -1.25 7.45
N THR A 362 2.84 -0.81 8.07
CA THR A 362 4.02 -0.27 7.37
C THR A 362 5.17 -1.27 7.25
N ASN A 363 5.01 -2.50 7.77
CA ASN A 363 6.11 -3.46 7.89
C ASN A 363 6.71 -3.85 6.53
N CYS A 364 5.89 -4.03 5.48
CA CYS A 364 6.41 -4.34 4.14
C CYS A 364 7.19 -3.17 3.54
N SER A 365 6.68 -1.95 3.67
CA SER A 365 7.32 -0.75 3.13
C SER A 365 8.59 -0.38 3.91
N LEU A 366 8.62 -0.57 5.23
CA LEU A 366 9.82 -0.37 6.05
C LEU A 366 10.90 -1.40 5.75
N PHE A 367 10.53 -2.66 5.51
CA PHE A 367 11.49 -3.71 5.14
C PHE A 367 12.14 -3.35 3.80
N ALA A 368 11.30 -3.01 2.82
CA ALA A 368 11.74 -2.56 1.52
C ALA A 368 12.66 -1.34 1.59
N GLU A 369 12.28 -0.34 2.38
CA GLU A 369 13.08 0.86 2.57
C GLU A 369 14.44 0.55 3.19
N THR A 370 14.50 -0.36 4.16
CA THR A 370 15.77 -0.78 4.78
C THR A 370 16.72 -1.35 3.72
N VAL A 371 16.22 -2.24 2.86
CA VAL A 371 16.99 -2.84 1.76
C VAL A 371 17.41 -1.77 0.74
N LEU A 372 16.49 -0.90 0.34
CA LEU A 372 16.75 0.11 -0.69
C LEU A 372 17.70 1.21 -0.20
N THR A 373 17.62 1.60 1.07
CA THR A 373 18.54 2.56 1.68
C THR A 373 19.95 2.00 1.75
N ALA A 374 20.10 0.71 2.10
CA ALA A 374 21.40 0.03 2.06
C ALA A 374 21.99 -0.02 0.64
N ALA A 375 21.12 -0.17 -0.37
CA ALA A 375 21.47 -0.05 -1.78
C ALA A 375 21.67 1.40 -2.27
N GLY A 376 21.69 2.39 -1.36
CA GLY A 376 21.93 3.80 -1.68
C GLY A 376 20.76 4.52 -2.36
N CYS A 377 19.55 3.96 -2.33
CA CYS A 377 18.35 4.71 -2.72
C CYS A 377 17.95 5.67 -1.59
N ASP A 378 17.90 6.97 -1.85
CA ASP A 378 17.35 7.95 -0.91
C ASP A 378 15.82 7.96 -0.97
N ILE A 379 15.21 6.94 -0.35
CA ILE A 379 13.75 6.86 -0.19
C ILE A 379 13.42 7.48 1.17
N PRO A 380 12.66 8.59 1.23
CA PRO A 380 12.34 9.22 2.51
C PRO A 380 11.53 8.28 3.41
N ARG A 381 11.98 8.07 4.66
CA ARG A 381 11.22 7.38 5.72
C ARG A 381 9.82 7.96 5.84
N LYS A 382 8.82 7.20 5.40
CA LYS A 382 7.40 7.57 5.59
C LYS A 382 6.81 6.79 6.76
N LYS A 383 6.05 7.50 7.59
CA LYS A 383 5.08 6.90 8.50
C LYS A 383 3.78 6.70 7.71
N GLY A 384 3.55 5.49 7.17
CA GLY A 384 2.33 5.17 6.42
C GLY A 384 2.52 4.00 5.45
N ILE A 385 1.41 3.47 4.92
CA ILE A 385 1.43 2.41 3.90
C ILE A 385 2.00 3.00 2.61
N VAL A 386 3.19 2.55 2.18
CA VAL A 386 3.70 2.86 0.83
C VAL A 386 3.23 1.75 -0.11
N SER A 387 2.44 2.09 -1.12
CA SER A 387 1.89 1.10 -2.03
C SER A 387 2.92 0.67 -3.09
N PRO A 388 2.84 -0.57 -3.63
CA PRO A 388 3.70 -1.02 -4.72
C PRO A 388 3.65 -0.11 -5.96
N GLY A 389 2.50 0.50 -6.24
CA GLY A 389 2.35 1.49 -7.30
C GLY A 389 3.22 2.74 -7.11
N GLU A 390 3.51 3.14 -5.87
CA GLU A 390 4.40 4.26 -5.60
C GLU A 390 5.86 3.92 -5.90
N TYR A 391 6.30 2.72 -5.50
CA TYR A 391 7.63 2.23 -5.84
C TYR A 391 7.80 2.13 -7.36
N PHE A 392 6.78 1.66 -8.07
CA PHE A 392 6.84 1.54 -9.53
C PHE A 392 7.07 2.89 -10.19
N GLN A 393 6.31 3.90 -9.79
CA GLN A 393 6.46 5.22 -10.36
C GLN A 393 7.80 5.86 -9.97
N TYR A 394 8.25 5.67 -8.73
CA TYR A 394 9.57 6.10 -8.27
C TYR A 394 10.69 5.52 -9.16
N PHE A 395 10.70 4.21 -9.37
CA PHE A 395 11.73 3.58 -10.21
C PHE A 395 11.60 3.91 -11.69
N GLN A 396 10.39 4.16 -12.20
CA GLN A 396 10.21 4.65 -13.58
C GLN A 396 10.80 6.05 -13.77
N GLU A 397 10.70 6.93 -12.79
CA GLU A 397 11.32 8.26 -12.86
C GLU A 397 12.83 8.19 -12.74
N LEU A 398 13.36 7.37 -11.83
CA LEU A 398 14.80 7.07 -11.81
C LEU A 398 15.26 6.47 -13.15
N PHE A 399 14.47 5.58 -13.76
CA PHE A 399 14.79 5.07 -15.09
C PHE A 399 14.69 6.17 -16.18
N ALA A 400 13.89 7.22 -16.02
CA ALA A 400 13.88 8.33 -16.97
C ALA A 400 15.10 9.26 -16.81
N ASP A 401 15.65 9.37 -15.60
CA ASP A 401 16.83 10.18 -15.29
C ASP A 401 18.13 9.50 -15.80
N PRO A 402 18.86 10.08 -16.76
CA PRO A 402 20.10 9.50 -17.30
C PRO A 402 21.18 9.26 -16.25
N ASP A 403 21.23 10.07 -15.19
CA ASP A 403 22.30 10.03 -14.18
C ASP A 403 21.96 9.13 -12.98
N SER A 404 20.78 8.49 -12.97
CA SER A 404 20.36 7.63 -11.87
C SER A 404 20.98 6.23 -11.95
N GLN A 405 21.06 5.58 -10.78
CA GLN A 405 21.53 4.20 -10.65
C GLN A 405 20.60 3.14 -11.27
N VAL A 406 19.38 3.49 -11.68
CA VAL A 406 18.46 2.54 -12.33
C VAL A 406 18.81 2.47 -13.82
N ILE A 407 19.48 1.38 -14.20
CA ILE A 407 20.02 1.17 -15.54
C ILE A 407 19.15 0.32 -16.44
N SER A 408 18.18 -0.42 -15.88
CA SER A 408 17.30 -1.28 -16.68
C SER A 408 15.88 -1.34 -16.15
N ARG A 409 14.94 -1.62 -17.05
CA ARG A 409 13.59 -2.03 -16.70
C ARG A 409 13.19 -3.26 -17.50
N THR A 410 12.54 -4.20 -16.85
CA THR A 410 12.03 -5.43 -17.46
C THR A 410 10.58 -5.64 -17.06
N TRP A 411 9.85 -6.40 -17.86
CA TRP A 411 8.57 -6.96 -17.47
C TRP A 411 8.53 -8.45 -17.78
N HIS A 412 7.77 -9.19 -16.97
CA HIS A 412 7.57 -10.62 -17.12
C HIS A 412 6.08 -10.94 -16.93
N THR A 413 5.51 -11.67 -17.89
CA THR A 413 4.10 -12.08 -17.85
C THR A 413 3.90 -13.39 -18.61
N ALA A 414 2.92 -14.19 -18.17
CA ALA A 414 2.51 -15.40 -18.89
C ALA A 414 1.86 -15.10 -20.24
N ASP A 415 1.33 -13.88 -20.42
CA ASP A 415 0.70 -13.45 -21.68
C ASP A 415 1.73 -13.25 -22.82
N VAL A 416 3.02 -13.10 -22.48
CA VAL A 416 4.14 -12.92 -23.41
C VAL A 416 5.28 -13.85 -23.00
N PRO A 417 5.24 -15.14 -23.40
CA PRO A 417 6.16 -16.18 -22.95
C PRO A 417 7.64 -15.89 -23.22
N GLU A 418 7.96 -15.05 -24.20
CA GLU A 418 9.33 -14.62 -24.53
C GLU A 418 9.98 -13.82 -23.41
N THR A 419 9.18 -13.26 -22.50
CA THR A 419 9.68 -12.59 -21.30
C THR A 419 10.03 -13.55 -20.17
N LEU A 420 9.66 -14.82 -20.27
CA LEU A 420 9.91 -15.81 -19.23
C LEU A 420 11.22 -16.55 -19.45
N PHE A 421 11.74 -17.12 -18.37
CA PHE A 421 13.01 -17.83 -18.41
C PHE A 421 12.82 -19.28 -18.88
N ARG A 422 13.78 -19.82 -19.62
CA ARG A 422 13.82 -21.25 -19.90
C ARG A 422 14.30 -21.98 -18.65
N THR A 423 13.36 -22.37 -17.80
CA THR A 423 13.64 -23.27 -16.68
C THR A 423 13.55 -24.71 -17.18
N TRP A 424 14.59 -25.50 -16.94
CA TRP A 424 14.52 -26.94 -17.11
C TRP A 424 13.51 -27.47 -16.08
N ALA A 425 12.43 -28.08 -16.57
CA ALA A 425 11.47 -28.78 -15.73
C ALA A 425 12.05 -30.11 -15.25
#